data_AF-F6G2E2-F1
#
_entry.id   AF-F6G2E2-F1
#
_cell.length_a   1.000
_cell.length_b   1.000
_cell.length_c   1.000
_cell.angle_alpha   90.00
_cell.angle_beta   90.00
_cell.angle_gamma   90.00
#
_symmetry.space_group_name_H-M   'P 1'
#
loop_
_entity.id
_entity.type
_entity.pdbx_description
1 polymer ?
#
loop_
_entity_poly.entity_id
_entity_poly.type
_entity_poly.pdbx_seq_one_letter_code
_entity_poly.pdbx_strand_id
1 'polypeptide(L)'
;MPKLSDGARMTQPSGTAGALQCGITGTAPVRDRVPHEFLAFSSSEMTHVVTESCVRCKYTDCVDVCPVDCFREGPNFLTIDPDECIDCAVCVAECPVNAIYAEEDVPADQQKWIAINAELAQAGWPSITKTKSPLPEADQWKDVKDKEQYLER
;
A
#
# COMPACT_ATOMS: atom_id res chain seq x y z
N MET A 1 -3.67 59.58 35.97
CA MET A 1 -3.31 58.19 36.28
C MET A 1 -2.91 57.48 35.00
N PRO A 2 -1.91 56.61 35.05
CA PRO A 2 -0.77 56.61 34.15
C PRO A 2 -0.83 55.47 33.12
N LYS A 3 -0.07 55.66 32.03
CA LYS A 3 0.92 54.74 31.43
C LYS A 3 0.48 53.28 31.20
N LEU A 4 0.74 52.66 30.06
CA LEU A 4 2.07 52.18 29.65
C LEU A 4 1.87 51.53 28.27
N SER A 5 2.57 52.01 27.24
CA SER A 5 3.83 51.46 26.70
C SER A 5 3.56 50.41 25.62
N ASP A 6 3.73 50.77 24.35
CA ASP A 6 5.02 50.77 23.62
C ASP A 6 5.45 49.37 23.19
N GLY A 7 5.60 49.19 21.88
CA GLY A 7 6.19 48.01 21.25
C GLY A 7 6.86 48.40 19.95
N ALA A 8 7.83 49.32 20.05
CA ALA A 8 8.58 49.87 18.94
C ALA A 8 9.47 48.84 18.23
N ARG A 9 9.33 48.82 16.91
CA ARG A 9 10.39 48.83 15.89
C ARG A 9 11.81 48.54 16.40
N MET A 10 12.24 47.30 16.23
CA MET A 10 13.65 46.93 16.38
C MET A 10 14.39 47.26 15.09
N THR A 11 15.23 48.29 15.18
CA THR A 11 16.26 48.64 14.19
C THR A 11 17.54 47.88 14.53
N GLN A 12 18.20 47.39 13.50
CA GLN A 12 19.47 46.66 13.59
C GLN A 12 20.61 47.61 13.98
N PRO A 13 21.57 47.18 14.82
CA PRO A 13 22.86 47.83 14.90
C PRO A 13 23.88 47.14 13.98
N SER A 14 24.51 48.00 13.20
CA SER A 14 25.71 47.81 12.42
C SER A 14 26.98 47.83 13.28
N GLY A 15 27.97 47.00 12.91
CA GLY A 15 29.39 47.11 13.29
C GLY A 15 29.84 46.06 14.30
N THR A 16 31.05 45.50 14.28
CA THR A 16 32.27 45.68 13.46
C THR A 16 33.16 44.45 13.68
N ALA A 17 34.11 44.27 12.77
CA ALA A 17 35.10 43.20 12.69
C ALA A 17 35.83 42.83 14.00
N GLY A 18 36.14 41.54 14.13
CA GLY A 18 37.04 40.98 15.14
C GLY A 18 37.40 39.54 14.79
N ALA A 19 38.39 39.39 13.91
CA ALA A 19 38.99 38.10 13.57
C ALA A 19 39.69 37.50 14.81
N LEU A 20 39.33 36.27 15.18
CA LEU A 20 40.17 35.41 16.00
C LEU A 20 40.08 33.98 15.45
N GLN A 21 41.10 33.70 14.65
CA GLN A 21 41.52 32.38 14.21
C GLN A 21 41.75 31.49 15.44
N CYS A 22 40.99 30.41 15.58
CA CYS A 22 41.47 29.23 16.29
C CYS A 22 41.16 28.03 15.40
N GLY A 23 42.21 27.58 14.71
CA GLY A 23 42.14 26.39 13.89
C GLY A 23 41.86 25.18 14.77
N ILE A 24 40.79 24.47 14.45
CA ILE A 24 40.70 23.05 14.74
C ILE A 24 40.65 22.33 13.40
N THR A 25 41.77 21.69 13.13
CA THR A 25 41.94 20.62 12.15
C THR A 25 40.89 19.55 12.41
N GLY A 26 39.86 19.50 11.55
CA GLY A 26 38.80 18.51 11.62
C GLY A 26 38.31 18.22 10.22
N THR A 27 38.93 17.24 9.58
CA THR A 27 38.51 16.63 8.34
C THR A 27 37.09 16.08 8.47
N ALA A 28 36.11 16.69 7.81
CA ALA A 28 34.89 16.01 7.42
C ALA A 28 34.31 16.69 6.16
N PRO A 29 34.26 16.00 5.02
CA PRO A 29 33.68 16.55 3.81
C PRO A 29 32.16 16.72 3.97
N VAL A 30 31.70 17.95 3.81
CA VAL A 30 30.32 18.25 3.41
C VAL A 30 30.21 17.91 1.93
N ARG A 31 29.49 16.83 1.60
CA ARG A 31 28.66 16.58 0.40
C ARG A 31 28.66 15.10 0.02
N ASP A 32 27.48 14.65 -0.35
CA ASP A 32 27.21 13.44 -1.13
C ASP A 32 27.43 12.10 -0.40
N ARG A 33 26.40 11.70 0.36
CA ARG A 33 25.58 10.52 0.05
C ARG A 33 24.63 10.31 1.20
N VAL A 34 23.36 10.58 0.95
CA VAL A 34 22.28 9.92 1.70
C VAL A 34 22.62 8.42 1.66
N PRO A 35 22.74 7.73 2.81
CA PRO A 35 22.94 6.29 2.79
C PRO A 35 21.76 5.71 2.03
N HIS A 36 22.05 4.97 0.96
CA HIS A 36 21.07 4.17 0.19
C HIS A 36 20.57 2.96 1.02
N GLU A 37 20.53 3.14 2.35
CA GLU A 37 20.05 2.22 3.38
C GLU A 37 18.82 2.82 4.08
N PHE A 38 18.41 4.03 3.69
CA PHE A 38 17.15 4.67 4.06
C PHE A 38 16.14 4.44 2.93
N LEU A 39 15.22 3.51 3.16
CA LEU A 39 14.12 3.08 2.27
C LEU A 39 14.46 2.02 1.20
N ALA A 40 15.11 0.93 1.61
CA ALA A 40 14.51 -0.36 1.29
C ALA A 40 13.40 -0.61 2.32
N PHE A 41 12.39 0.26 2.36
CA PHE A 41 11.09 -0.10 2.88
C PHE A 41 10.56 -1.04 1.80
N SER A 42 11.01 -2.29 1.86
CA SER A 42 10.39 -3.40 1.16
C SER A 42 9.02 -3.54 1.80
N SER A 43 8.11 -2.64 1.48
CA SER A 43 6.71 -2.72 1.85
C SER A 43 6.11 -3.87 1.06
N SER A 44 6.43 -5.09 1.47
CA SER A 44 5.56 -6.22 1.25
C SER A 44 4.37 -6.18 2.21
N GLU A 45 4.02 -5.00 2.74
CA GLU A 45 2.84 -4.79 3.56
C GLU A 45 1.65 -4.80 2.59
N MET A 46 0.89 -5.88 2.63
CA MET A 46 -0.36 -5.98 1.88
C MET A 46 -1.40 -5.19 2.66
N THR A 47 -2.12 -4.30 2.02
CA THR A 47 -3.22 -3.61 2.72
C THR A 47 -4.45 -4.51 2.73
N HIS A 48 -4.82 -5.04 1.56
CA HIS A 48 -5.96 -5.93 1.38
C HIS A 48 -5.56 -7.17 0.59
N VAL A 49 -6.18 -8.30 0.95
CA VAL A 49 -5.80 -9.63 0.48
C VAL A 49 -7.04 -10.37 0.00
N VAL A 50 -6.96 -10.91 -1.22
CA VAL A 50 -7.96 -11.83 -1.74
C VAL A 50 -7.61 -13.25 -1.29
N THR A 51 -8.55 -13.97 -0.70
CA THR A 51 -8.35 -15.32 -0.18
C THR A 51 -9.01 -16.40 -1.04
N GLU A 52 -8.91 -17.65 -0.62
CA GLU A 52 -9.32 -18.81 -1.42
C GLU A 52 -10.76 -18.75 -1.93
N SER A 53 -11.67 -18.08 -1.22
CA SER A 53 -13.09 -17.98 -1.58
C SER A 53 -13.30 -17.38 -2.97
N CYS A 54 -12.35 -16.60 -3.50
CA CYS A 54 -12.43 -16.04 -4.86
C CYS A 54 -12.12 -17.06 -5.96
N VAL A 55 -11.30 -18.08 -5.67
CA VAL A 55 -10.84 -19.08 -6.66
C VAL A 55 -12.05 -19.78 -7.27
N ARG A 56 -12.10 -19.82 -8.62
CA ARG A 56 -13.21 -20.35 -9.44
C ARG A 56 -14.57 -19.64 -9.29
N CYS A 57 -14.66 -18.58 -8.49
CA CYS A 57 -15.84 -17.72 -8.43
C CYS A 57 -15.65 -16.50 -9.34
N LYS A 58 -14.61 -15.70 -9.08
CA LYS A 58 -14.23 -14.52 -9.87
C LYS A 58 -15.45 -13.67 -10.29
N TYR A 59 -16.21 -13.17 -9.32
CA TYR A 59 -17.38 -12.32 -9.57
C TYR A 59 -17.03 -10.92 -10.09
N THR A 60 -15.85 -10.43 -9.72
CA THR A 60 -15.27 -9.14 -10.17
C THR A 60 -16.01 -7.87 -9.73
N ASP A 61 -17.06 -7.93 -8.90
CA ASP A 61 -17.77 -6.72 -8.40
C ASP A 61 -16.84 -5.75 -7.64
N CYS A 62 -15.78 -6.28 -7.02
CA CYS A 62 -14.80 -5.49 -6.28
C CYS A 62 -14.01 -4.49 -7.13
N VAL A 63 -13.94 -4.68 -8.46
CA VAL A 63 -13.14 -3.82 -9.35
C VAL A 63 -13.81 -2.48 -9.63
N ASP A 64 -15.15 -2.44 -9.70
CA ASP A 64 -15.89 -1.21 -10.03
C ASP A 64 -15.85 -0.17 -8.90
N VAL A 65 -15.57 -0.61 -7.67
CA VAL A 65 -15.48 0.28 -6.49
C VAL A 65 -14.05 0.69 -6.15
N CYS A 66 -13.04 0.15 -6.84
CA CYS A 66 -11.65 0.45 -6.55
C CYS A 66 -11.26 1.82 -7.14
N PRO A 67 -10.90 2.83 -6.32
CA PRO A 67 -10.57 4.16 -6.83
C PRO A 67 -9.20 4.25 -7.54
N VAL A 68 -8.36 3.22 -7.38
CA VAL A 68 -6.96 3.19 -7.83
C VAL A 68 -6.66 2.03 -8.78
N ASP A 69 -7.66 1.25 -9.19
CA ASP A 69 -7.52 0.16 -10.18
C ASP A 69 -6.44 -0.89 -9.81
N CYS A 70 -6.25 -1.16 -8.51
CA CYS A 70 -5.17 -2.00 -7.99
C CYS A 70 -5.43 -3.52 -8.11
N PHE A 71 -6.43 -3.96 -8.87
CA PHE A 71 -6.71 -5.38 -9.06
C PHE A 71 -5.95 -5.94 -10.28
N ARG A 72 -5.36 -7.13 -10.13
CA ARG A 72 -4.77 -7.89 -11.24
C ARG A 72 -5.59 -9.15 -11.52
N GLU A 73 -5.76 -9.44 -12.81
CA GLU A 73 -6.64 -10.50 -13.28
C GLU A 73 -5.90 -11.75 -13.71
N GLY A 74 -6.13 -12.84 -12.99
CA GLY A 74 -5.71 -14.18 -13.39
C GLY A 74 -6.80 -14.94 -14.14
N PRO A 75 -6.51 -16.18 -14.58
CA PRO A 75 -7.48 -17.02 -15.27
C PRO A 75 -8.74 -17.28 -14.44
N ASN A 76 -8.58 -17.64 -13.16
CA ASN A 76 -9.67 -18.02 -12.28
C ASN A 76 -9.63 -17.38 -10.87
N PHE A 77 -8.85 -16.30 -10.73
CA PHE A 77 -8.64 -15.58 -9.47
C PHE A 77 -8.33 -14.10 -9.75
N LEU A 78 -8.53 -13.24 -8.74
CA LEU A 78 -8.11 -11.83 -8.75
C LEU A 78 -7.15 -11.60 -7.59
N THR A 79 -6.12 -10.80 -7.82
CA THR A 79 -5.18 -10.37 -6.77
C THR A 79 -5.24 -8.86 -6.59
N ILE A 80 -4.83 -8.39 -5.42
CA ILE A 80 -4.66 -6.97 -5.12
C ILE A 80 -3.16 -6.67 -5.15
N ASP A 81 -2.79 -5.59 -5.82
CA ASP A 81 -1.42 -5.08 -5.83
C ASP A 81 -1.18 -4.24 -4.56
N PRO A 82 -0.26 -4.66 -3.66
CA PRO A 82 0.02 -3.94 -2.42
C PRO A 82 0.59 -2.54 -2.64
N ASP A 83 1.35 -2.35 -3.73
CA ASP A 83 2.04 -1.09 -4.00
C ASP A 83 1.07 0.00 -4.48
N GLU A 84 -0.08 -0.40 -5.03
CA GLU A 84 -1.12 0.51 -5.54
C GLU A 84 -2.31 0.66 -4.59
N CYS A 85 -2.57 -0.33 -3.72
CA CYS A 85 -3.75 -0.32 -2.87
C CYS A 85 -3.62 0.68 -1.71
N ILE A 86 -4.58 1.60 -1.61
CA ILE A 86 -4.59 2.70 -0.62
C ILE A 86 -5.39 2.40 0.66
N ASP A 87 -5.68 1.13 0.94
CA ASP A 87 -6.37 0.70 2.16
C ASP A 87 -7.77 1.33 2.39
N CYS A 88 -8.54 1.56 1.32
CA CYS A 88 -9.85 2.23 1.43
C CYS A 88 -10.98 1.33 1.98
N ALA A 89 -10.77 0.01 2.06
CA ALA A 89 -11.71 -1.00 2.55
C ALA A 89 -13.09 -1.10 1.86
N VAL A 90 -13.33 -0.36 0.78
CA VAL A 90 -14.63 -0.37 0.07
C VAL A 90 -14.89 -1.73 -0.59
N CYS A 91 -13.87 -2.38 -1.13
CA CYS A 91 -14.02 -3.65 -1.84
C CYS A 91 -14.42 -4.85 -0.95
N VAL A 92 -14.21 -4.77 0.36
CA VAL A 92 -14.47 -5.86 1.31
C VAL A 92 -15.95 -6.22 1.34
N ALA A 93 -16.83 -5.22 1.43
CA ALA A 93 -18.27 -5.42 1.52
C ALA A 93 -18.94 -5.77 0.17
N GLU A 94 -18.28 -5.47 -0.94
CA GLU A 94 -18.82 -5.70 -2.29
C GLU A 94 -18.63 -7.14 -2.77
N CYS A 95 -17.70 -7.90 -2.18
CA CYS A 95 -17.43 -9.27 -2.60
C CYS A 95 -18.58 -10.22 -2.19
N PRO A 96 -19.31 -10.84 -3.13
CA PRO A 96 -20.48 -11.69 -2.79
C PRO A 96 -20.14 -12.93 -1.95
N VAL A 97 -18.88 -13.36 -1.97
CA VAL A 97 -18.35 -14.53 -1.26
C VAL A 97 -17.44 -14.16 -0.09
N ASN A 98 -17.36 -12.88 0.27
CA ASN A 98 -16.52 -12.37 1.35
C ASN A 98 -15.07 -12.88 1.26
N ALA A 99 -14.46 -12.77 0.08
CA ALA A 99 -13.11 -13.26 -0.17
C ALA A 99 -12.01 -12.23 0.08
N ILE A 100 -12.34 -10.99 0.47
CA ILE A 100 -11.38 -9.91 0.62
C ILE A 100 -11.31 -9.53 2.09
N TYR A 101 -10.09 -9.47 2.63
CA TYR A 101 -9.81 -9.13 4.01
C TYR A 101 -8.71 -8.08 4.07
N ALA A 102 -8.69 -7.26 5.12
CA ALA A 102 -7.48 -6.54 5.50
C ALA A 102 -6.40 -7.55 5.93
N GLU A 103 -5.11 -7.26 5.73
CA GLU A 103 -4.02 -8.20 6.07
C GLU A 103 -4.11 -8.72 7.52
N GLU A 104 -4.42 -7.82 8.46
CA GLU A 104 -4.57 -8.12 9.89
C GLU A 104 -5.80 -8.98 10.23
N ASP A 105 -6.81 -8.97 9.36
CA ASP A 105 -8.06 -9.71 9.53
C ASP A 105 -8.08 -11.04 8.76
N VAL A 106 -7.01 -11.36 8.01
CA VAL A 106 -6.92 -12.64 7.30
C VAL A 106 -6.98 -13.79 8.31
N PRO A 107 -7.89 -14.77 8.13
CA PRO A 107 -7.96 -15.95 9.00
C PRO A 107 -6.60 -16.67 9.12
N ALA A 108 -6.30 -17.19 10.30
CA ALA A 108 -4.99 -17.79 10.61
C ALA A 108 -4.61 -18.96 9.68
N ASP A 109 -5.61 -19.70 9.18
CA ASP A 109 -5.47 -20.80 8.21
C ASP A 109 -5.24 -20.33 6.77
N GLN A 110 -5.42 -19.04 6.49
CA GLN A 110 -5.36 -18.42 5.17
C GLN A 110 -4.25 -17.37 5.03
N GLN A 111 -3.38 -17.21 6.02
CA GLN A 111 -2.27 -16.25 6.04
C GLN A 111 -1.34 -16.34 4.81
N LYS A 112 -1.18 -17.53 4.22
CA LYS A 112 -0.43 -17.74 2.97
C LYS A 112 -0.92 -16.90 1.78
N TRP A 113 -2.21 -16.51 1.78
CA TRP A 113 -2.79 -15.72 0.69
C TRP A 113 -2.21 -14.31 0.59
N ILE A 114 -1.63 -13.78 1.68
CA ILE A 114 -0.90 -12.51 1.69
C ILE A 114 0.26 -12.57 0.67
N ALA A 115 1.14 -13.56 0.83
CA ALA A 115 2.28 -13.76 -0.06
C ALA A 115 1.83 -14.09 -1.50
N ILE A 116 0.79 -14.92 -1.66
CA ILE A 116 0.26 -15.28 -2.98
C ILE A 116 -0.23 -14.04 -3.74
N ASN A 117 -0.91 -13.09 -3.06
CA ASN A 117 -1.37 -11.87 -3.71
C ASN A 117 -0.21 -11.00 -4.17
N ALA A 118 0.77 -10.76 -3.29
CA ALA A 118 1.97 -10.00 -3.64
C ALA A 118 2.72 -10.62 -4.82
N GLU A 119 2.95 -11.94 -4.79
CA GLU A 119 3.63 -12.67 -5.86
C GLU A 119 2.87 -12.58 -7.20
N LEU A 120 1.56 -12.85 -7.19
CA LEU A 120 0.77 -12.91 -8.41
C LEU A 120 0.43 -11.52 -8.97
N ALA A 121 0.32 -10.50 -8.12
CA ALA A 121 0.20 -9.12 -8.58
C ALA A 121 1.43 -8.69 -9.41
N GLN A 122 2.62 -9.16 -9.03
CA GLN A 122 3.88 -8.90 -9.72
C GLN A 122 4.19 -9.90 -10.85
N ALA A 123 3.40 -10.98 -11.00
CA ALA A 123 3.61 -12.03 -12.00
C ALA A 123 3.28 -11.61 -13.45
N GLY A 124 2.83 -10.36 -13.66
CA GLY A 124 2.48 -9.83 -14.97
C GLY A 124 1.02 -10.06 -15.36
N TRP A 125 0.14 -10.35 -14.39
CA TRP A 125 -1.30 -10.37 -14.61
C TRP A 125 -1.81 -8.96 -14.99
N PRO A 126 -2.66 -8.83 -16.02
CA PRO A 126 -3.16 -7.53 -16.45
C PRO A 126 -4.04 -6.88 -15.37
N SER A 127 -4.01 -5.55 -15.30
CA SER A 127 -4.97 -4.80 -14.48
C SER A 127 -6.40 -4.95 -15.03
N ILE A 128 -7.37 -5.11 -14.13
CA ILE A 128 -8.80 -5.13 -14.43
C ILE A 128 -9.48 -3.92 -13.77
N THR A 129 -10.18 -3.14 -14.59
CA THR A 129 -10.81 -1.87 -14.17
C THR A 129 -12.32 -1.83 -14.40
N LYS A 130 -12.90 -2.94 -14.86
CA LYS A 130 -14.33 -3.07 -15.15
C LYS A 130 -14.83 -4.46 -14.81
N THR A 131 -15.99 -4.53 -14.19
CA THR A 131 -16.69 -5.79 -13.90
C THR A 131 -16.93 -6.60 -15.17
N LYS A 132 -16.76 -7.91 -15.05
CA LYS A 132 -17.08 -8.92 -16.04
C LYS A 132 -18.08 -9.91 -15.46
N SER A 133 -18.71 -10.69 -16.32
CA SER A 133 -19.57 -11.77 -15.84
C SER A 133 -18.75 -12.79 -15.02
N PRO A 134 -19.30 -13.30 -13.91
CA PRO A 134 -18.66 -14.35 -13.12
C PRO A 134 -18.37 -15.60 -13.97
N LEU A 135 -17.48 -16.46 -13.47
CA LEU A 135 -17.23 -17.74 -14.12
C LEU A 135 -18.53 -18.58 -14.19
N PRO A 136 -18.75 -19.38 -15.25
CA PRO A 136 -19.99 -20.13 -15.45
C PRO A 136 -20.37 -21.06 -14.29
N GLU A 137 -19.36 -21.48 -13.51
CA GLU A 137 -19.52 -22.41 -12.40
C GLU A 137 -19.46 -21.72 -11.04
N ALA A 138 -19.37 -20.38 -10.97
CA ALA A 138 -19.13 -19.64 -9.74
C ALA A 138 -20.09 -20.00 -8.59
N ASP A 139 -21.37 -20.22 -8.91
CA ASP A 139 -22.41 -20.61 -7.94
C ASP A 139 -22.19 -22.00 -7.33
N GLN A 140 -21.47 -22.89 -8.02
CA GLN A 140 -21.10 -24.21 -7.51
C GLN A 140 -19.88 -24.13 -6.59
N TRP A 141 -19.04 -23.11 -6.76
CA TRP A 141 -17.77 -22.94 -6.05
C TRP A 141 -17.83 -21.98 -4.86
N LYS A 142 -18.91 -21.21 -4.72
CA LYS A 142 -19.04 -20.16 -3.69
C LYS A 142 -18.93 -20.67 -2.25
N ASP A 143 -19.43 -21.88 -2.00
CA ASP A 143 -19.47 -22.49 -0.66
C ASP A 143 -18.37 -23.56 -0.46
N VAL A 144 -17.55 -23.81 -1.49
CA VAL A 144 -16.48 -24.81 -1.45
C VAL A 144 -15.24 -24.23 -0.75
N LYS A 145 -14.64 -25.02 0.14
CA LYS A 145 -13.39 -24.71 0.87
C LYS A 145 -12.19 -25.44 0.26
N ASP A 146 -11.00 -25.07 0.70
CA ASP A 146 -9.72 -25.65 0.25
C ASP A 146 -9.52 -25.51 -1.27
N LYS A 147 -9.81 -24.31 -1.78
CA LYS A 147 -9.81 -24.03 -3.23
C LYS A 147 -8.45 -23.68 -3.80
N GLU A 148 -7.43 -23.50 -2.97
CA GLU A 148 -6.06 -23.18 -3.39
C GLU A 148 -5.52 -24.14 -4.45
N GLN A 149 -5.81 -25.44 -4.33
CA GLN A 149 -5.36 -26.46 -5.28
C GLN A 149 -5.90 -26.28 -6.71
N TYR A 150 -6.95 -25.45 -6.87
CA TYR A 150 -7.54 -25.13 -8.17
C TYR A 150 -7.08 -23.77 -8.71
N LEU A 151 -6.19 -23.05 -8.01
CA LEU A 151 -5.67 -21.76 -8.48
C LEU A 151 -4.84 -21.95 -9.76
N GLU A 152 -5.18 -21.20 -10.79
CA GLU A 152 -4.40 -21.11 -12.03
C GLU A 152 -3.51 -19.86 -11.98
N ARG A 153 -2.19 -20.05 -12.05
CA ARG A 153 -1.18 -18.98 -11.99
C ARG A 153 -0.78 -18.49 -13.39
#